data_AF-T1IG28-F1
#
_entry.id   AF-T1IG28-F1
#
_cell.length_a   1.000
_cell.length_b   1.000
_cell.length_c   1.000
_cell.angle_alpha   90.00
_cell.angle_beta   90.00
_cell.angle_gamma   90.00
#
_symmetry.space_group_name_H-M   'P 1'
#
loop_
_entity.id
_entity.type
_entity.pdbx_description
1 polymer ?
#
loop_
_entity_poly.entity_id
_entity_poly.type
_entity_poly.pdbx_seq_one_letter_code
_entity_poly.pdbx_strand_id
1 'polypeptide(L)'
;VSIFVFGMLKHVKVVFTLCVLSLNCSLAANILGFFPFKSKSHNAVFLPLMEHLARRGHQVTVVSHSPRVIALPNYTDINIKLSYEEKNSYLNIDYLERNSGFGLRNFLPLWHTSNQYEEILQLAEVKGLLGQTFDVIITEMFNSDVFFGLFYRLNSPIIGFSSCDLLPWHMYDMRIPLESSYLIYTTSQLEKPMNLYDRIVNTLETWINIFVYKFVFSWRSQMIAERNLGPLPNLGDVVGNTSLLLVNSHFSILGVKPIGPNIIEVGGIHITQTGRLPQTLQERLDNSKYGAIYFSLGSTINADSISKSKKEAFLKVFSNLKQTVFWKTTNIDNKVKTNNSTNIVTSSWFPQKEVLAHPNIVLFISQCGILSVIESMYAGIPTICIPILGDQHFNGKSVEYNKAGLVLEFNDISVITVNETLNRVLSN
;
A
#
# COMPACT_ATOMS: atom_id res chain seq x y z
N VAL A 1 6.50 -40.88 -57.54
CA VAL A 1 5.54 -40.23 -56.61
C VAL A 1 5.98 -40.36 -55.14
N SER A 2 6.38 -41.54 -54.67
CA SER A 2 6.68 -41.79 -53.24
C SER A 2 7.89 -41.03 -52.64
N ILE A 3 8.93 -40.72 -53.43
CA ILE A 3 10.11 -39.98 -52.94
C ILE A 3 9.81 -38.48 -52.74
N PHE A 4 8.97 -37.90 -53.61
CA PHE A 4 8.58 -36.49 -53.55
C PHE A 4 7.70 -36.17 -52.34
N VAL A 5 6.77 -37.08 -52.00
CA VAL A 5 5.88 -36.95 -50.84
C VAL A 5 6.65 -37.04 -49.52
N PHE A 6 7.69 -37.88 -49.45
CA PHE A 6 8.56 -37.98 -48.27
C PHE A 6 9.40 -36.73 -48.02
N GLY A 7 9.90 -36.08 -49.08
CA GLY A 7 10.61 -34.81 -48.99
C GLY A 7 9.72 -33.69 -48.46
N MET A 8 8.50 -33.56 -49.00
CA MET A 8 7.51 -32.58 -48.53
C MET A 8 7.13 -32.79 -47.06
N LEU A 9 6.88 -34.02 -46.62
CA LEU A 9 6.56 -34.32 -45.21
C LEU A 9 7.70 -33.96 -44.25
N LYS A 10 8.96 -34.05 -44.70
CA LYS A 10 10.14 -33.67 -43.90
C LYS A 10 10.22 -32.15 -43.75
N HIS A 11 9.95 -31.39 -44.81
CA HIS A 11 9.92 -29.92 -44.77
C HIS A 11 8.75 -29.40 -43.93
N VAL A 12 7.56 -30.00 -44.04
CA VAL A 12 6.40 -29.65 -43.20
C VAL A 12 6.68 -29.90 -41.72
N LYS A 13 7.34 -31.00 -41.36
CA LYS A 13 7.77 -31.26 -39.97
C LYS A 13 8.79 -30.24 -39.48
N VAL A 14 9.78 -29.87 -40.29
CA VAL A 14 10.78 -28.86 -39.91
C VAL A 14 10.13 -27.48 -39.71
N VAL A 15 9.25 -27.06 -40.63
CA VAL A 15 8.52 -25.80 -40.52
C VAL A 15 7.58 -25.82 -39.30
N PHE A 16 6.86 -26.92 -39.06
CA PHE A 16 6.01 -27.06 -37.88
C PHE A 16 6.82 -27.02 -36.58
N THR A 17 7.97 -27.71 -36.52
CA THR A 17 8.88 -27.66 -35.37
C THR A 17 9.45 -26.27 -35.16
N LEU A 18 9.85 -25.56 -36.22
CA LEU A 18 10.32 -24.16 -36.12
C LEU A 18 9.19 -23.22 -35.67
N CYS A 19 7.96 -23.41 -36.15
CA CYS A 19 6.78 -22.68 -35.69
C CYS A 19 6.48 -22.95 -34.20
N VAL A 20 6.55 -24.21 -33.76
CA VAL A 20 6.36 -24.60 -32.35
C VAL A 20 7.49 -24.09 -31.46
N LEU A 21 8.73 -24.01 -31.97
CA LEU A 21 9.86 -23.40 -31.28
C LEU A 21 9.71 -21.87 -31.20
N SER A 22 9.23 -21.22 -32.26
CA SER A 22 8.93 -19.78 -32.24
C SER A 22 7.72 -19.42 -31.35
N LEU A 23 6.76 -20.34 -31.19
CA LEU A 23 5.64 -20.20 -30.25
C LEU A 23 6.08 -20.34 -28.78
N ASN A 24 7.24 -20.97 -28.52
CA ASN A 24 7.86 -21.08 -27.20
C ASN A 24 8.94 -20.03 -26.93
N CYS A 25 9.22 -19.13 -27.88
CA CYS A 25 9.99 -17.91 -27.60
C CYS A 25 9.08 -16.90 -26.88
N SER A 26 8.71 -17.17 -25.63
CA SER A 26 8.23 -16.10 -24.76
C SER A 26 9.38 -15.09 -24.62
N LEU A 27 9.18 -13.84 -25.04
CA LEU A 27 10.12 -12.76 -24.77
C LEU A 27 10.22 -12.58 -23.24
N ALA A 28 11.17 -13.27 -22.64
CA ALA A 28 11.45 -13.21 -21.22
C ALA A 28 12.28 -11.96 -20.93
N ALA A 29 11.60 -10.85 -20.65
CA ALA A 29 12.26 -9.62 -20.18
C ALA A 29 13.04 -9.85 -18.87
N ASN A 30 14.16 -9.14 -18.70
CA ASN A 30 14.89 -8.98 -17.46
C ASN A 30 14.41 -7.71 -16.73
N ILE A 31 13.70 -7.89 -15.62
CA ILE A 31 12.94 -6.85 -14.92
C ILE A 31 13.57 -6.61 -13.55
N LEU A 32 13.86 -5.34 -13.25
CA LEU A 32 14.24 -4.90 -11.90
C LEU A 32 13.02 -4.33 -11.17
N GLY A 33 12.59 -4.97 -10.08
CA GLY A 33 11.67 -4.38 -9.10
C GLY A 33 12.47 -3.72 -7.98
N PHE A 34 12.34 -2.42 -7.76
CA PHE A 34 13.07 -1.69 -6.72
C PHE A 34 12.12 -1.00 -5.73
N PHE A 35 11.99 -1.55 -4.52
CA PHE A 35 11.00 -1.13 -3.53
C PHE A 35 11.69 -0.79 -2.19
N PRO A 36 12.20 0.45 -2.05
CA PRO A 36 13.04 0.84 -0.93
C PRO A 36 12.25 1.25 0.32
N PHE A 37 10.93 1.43 0.23
CA PHE A 37 10.18 1.85 1.41
C PHE A 37 10.00 0.68 2.39
N LYS A 38 10.38 0.91 3.64
CA LYS A 38 10.25 -0.08 4.71
C LYS A 38 8.82 -0.13 5.24
N SER A 39 7.93 -0.80 4.51
CA SER A 39 6.59 -1.11 5.03
C SER A 39 6.00 -2.38 4.43
N LYS A 40 5.42 -3.22 5.31
CA LYS A 40 4.72 -4.45 4.91
C LYS A 40 3.54 -4.16 3.97
N SER A 41 2.82 -3.06 4.18
CA SER A 41 1.68 -2.70 3.35
C SER A 41 2.10 -2.28 1.93
N HIS A 42 3.24 -1.61 1.79
CA HIS A 42 3.76 -1.19 0.48
C HIS A 42 4.23 -2.42 -0.32
N ASN A 43 5.03 -3.29 0.31
CA ASN A 43 5.46 -4.55 -0.32
C ASN A 43 4.27 -5.44 -0.72
N ALA A 44 3.17 -5.45 0.04
CA ALA A 44 1.98 -6.21 -0.31
C ALA A 44 1.32 -5.75 -1.63
N VAL A 45 1.53 -4.50 -2.06
CA VAL A 45 1.04 -3.99 -3.35
C VAL A 45 1.93 -4.45 -4.50
N PHE A 46 3.24 -4.37 -4.34
CA PHE A 46 4.18 -4.51 -5.45
C PHE A 46 4.56 -5.96 -5.73
N LEU A 47 4.81 -6.75 -4.68
CA LEU A 47 5.32 -8.11 -4.80
C LEU A 47 4.39 -9.04 -5.61
N PRO A 48 3.05 -8.97 -5.51
CA PRO A 48 2.17 -9.78 -6.36
C PRO A 48 2.43 -9.58 -7.85
N LEU A 49 2.69 -8.36 -8.33
CA LEU A 49 3.00 -8.11 -9.74
C LEU A 49 4.31 -8.80 -10.12
N MET A 50 5.36 -8.62 -9.30
CA MET A 50 6.67 -9.21 -9.55
C MET A 50 6.62 -10.74 -9.60
N GLU A 51 5.86 -11.37 -8.69
CA GLU A 51 5.63 -12.81 -8.71
C GLU A 51 4.96 -13.29 -9.99
N HIS A 52 3.91 -12.58 -10.43
CA HIS A 52 3.16 -12.95 -11.63
C HIS A 52 3.99 -12.75 -12.90
N LEU A 53 4.91 -11.79 -12.92
CA LEU A 53 5.86 -11.62 -14.01
C LEU A 53 6.86 -12.79 -14.06
N ALA A 54 7.43 -13.19 -12.92
CA ALA A 54 8.33 -14.34 -12.85
C ALA A 54 7.64 -15.65 -13.27
N ARG A 55 6.40 -15.89 -12.82
CA ARG A 55 5.57 -17.05 -13.22
C ARG A 55 5.23 -17.07 -14.71
N ARG A 56 5.24 -15.91 -15.37
CA ARG A 56 5.05 -15.79 -16.83
C ARG A 56 6.35 -16.01 -17.63
N GLY A 57 7.47 -16.27 -16.96
CA GLY A 57 8.75 -16.60 -17.59
C GLY A 57 9.76 -15.44 -17.65
N HIS A 58 9.42 -14.25 -17.14
CA HIS A 58 10.37 -13.14 -17.04
C HIS A 58 11.45 -13.42 -15.99
N GLN A 59 12.66 -12.92 -16.22
CA GLN A 59 13.69 -12.87 -15.18
C GLN A 59 13.44 -11.64 -14.32
N VAL A 60 13.25 -11.84 -13.02
CA VAL A 60 12.81 -10.79 -12.10
C VAL A 60 13.79 -10.68 -10.95
N THR A 61 14.44 -9.54 -10.82
CA THR A 61 15.27 -9.19 -9.65
C THR A 61 14.51 -8.20 -8.80
N VAL A 62 14.27 -8.52 -7.52
CA VAL A 62 13.51 -7.65 -6.60
C VAL A 62 14.39 -7.21 -5.44
N VAL A 63 14.57 -5.90 -5.33
CA VAL A 63 15.27 -5.22 -4.26
C VAL A 63 14.24 -4.73 -3.24
N SER A 64 14.21 -5.30 -2.04
CA SER A 64 13.24 -4.91 -1.01
C SER A 64 13.67 -5.28 0.41
N HIS A 65 12.93 -4.81 1.41
CA HIS A 65 13.10 -5.18 2.83
C HIS A 65 12.43 -6.52 3.20
N SER A 66 11.78 -7.19 2.24
CA SER A 66 10.92 -8.35 2.50
C SER A 66 11.18 -9.46 1.49
N PRO A 67 12.36 -10.13 1.58
CA PRO A 67 12.68 -11.23 0.68
C PRO A 67 11.69 -12.39 0.86
N ARG A 68 11.50 -13.18 -0.19
CA ARG A 68 10.62 -14.35 -0.14
C ARG A 68 11.18 -15.40 0.81
N VAL A 69 10.26 -16.06 1.53
CA VAL A 69 10.60 -17.27 2.31
C VAL A 69 10.70 -18.49 1.40
N ILE A 70 9.84 -18.55 0.37
CA ILE A 70 9.79 -19.66 -0.59
C ILE A 70 10.35 -19.17 -1.92
N ALA A 71 11.44 -19.79 -2.37
CA ALA A 71 12.05 -19.52 -3.66
C ALA A 71 11.05 -19.70 -4.80
N LEU A 72 11.16 -18.83 -5.81
CA LEU A 72 10.33 -18.87 -7.01
C LEU A 72 11.26 -18.90 -8.23
N PRO A 73 11.04 -19.79 -9.23
CA PRO A 73 11.84 -19.79 -10.44
C PRO A 73 11.81 -18.42 -11.14
N ASN A 74 12.96 -18.03 -11.72
CA ASN A 74 13.17 -16.73 -12.37
C ASN A 74 12.95 -15.50 -11.46
N TYR A 75 13.02 -15.68 -10.15
CA TYR A 75 12.86 -14.61 -9.17
C TYR A 75 14.06 -14.56 -8.22
N THR A 76 14.79 -13.45 -8.24
CA THR A 76 15.96 -13.18 -7.40
C THR A 76 15.63 -12.10 -6.38
N ASP A 77 15.75 -12.41 -5.09
CA ASP A 77 15.60 -11.43 -4.01
C ASP A 77 16.95 -10.78 -3.65
N ILE A 78 16.97 -9.46 -3.58
CA ILE A 78 18.05 -8.66 -2.99
C ILE A 78 17.50 -7.98 -1.74
N ASN A 79 18.00 -8.40 -0.58
CA ASN A 79 17.56 -7.87 0.70
C ASN A 79 18.35 -6.60 1.06
N ILE A 80 17.65 -5.48 1.21
CA ILE A 80 18.23 -4.17 1.59
C ILE A 80 18.01 -3.82 3.06
N LYS A 81 17.60 -4.79 3.88
CA LYS A 81 17.46 -4.61 5.32
C LYS A 81 18.81 -4.29 5.96
N LEU A 82 18.89 -3.15 6.64
CA LEU A 82 20.09 -2.72 7.34
C LEU A 82 20.28 -3.48 8.66
N SER A 83 21.52 -3.57 9.14
CA SER A 83 21.91 -4.44 10.27
C SER A 83 21.26 -4.06 11.59
N TYR A 84 21.01 -2.76 11.81
CA TYR A 84 20.35 -2.22 13.01
C TYR A 84 18.82 -2.27 12.94
N GLU A 85 18.24 -2.73 11.83
CA GLU A 85 16.80 -2.76 11.69
C GLU A 85 16.15 -3.85 12.54
N GLU A 86 15.38 -3.42 13.53
CA GLU A 86 14.50 -4.29 14.31
C GLU A 86 13.51 -5.07 13.42
N LYS A 87 13.12 -6.26 13.88
CA LYS A 87 12.18 -7.14 13.17
C LYS A 87 10.78 -6.54 13.00
N ASN A 88 10.34 -5.65 13.88
CA ASN A 88 9.01 -5.03 13.85
C ASN A 88 9.07 -3.56 14.31
N SER A 89 9.30 -2.63 13.40
CA SER A 89 9.25 -1.19 13.69
C SER A 89 7.81 -0.69 13.63
N TYR A 90 7.03 -0.94 14.68
CA TYR A 90 5.73 -0.29 14.82
C TYR A 90 5.91 1.18 15.20
N LEU A 91 5.12 2.06 14.60
CA LEU A 91 5.01 3.44 15.04
C LEU A 91 4.17 3.48 16.32
N ASN A 92 4.71 4.18 17.33
CA ASN A 92 4.02 4.43 18.59
C ASN A 92 2.88 5.44 18.37
N ILE A 93 1.65 5.10 18.78
CA ILE A 93 0.47 5.95 18.60
C ILE A 93 0.63 7.29 19.33
N ASP A 94 1.20 7.34 20.53
CA ASP A 94 1.39 8.60 21.27
C ASP A 94 2.36 9.54 20.55
N TYR A 95 3.39 8.97 19.90
CA TYR A 95 4.28 9.76 19.04
C TYR A 95 3.54 10.26 17.82
N LEU A 96 2.70 9.41 17.21
CA LEU A 96 1.87 9.81 16.09
C LEU A 96 0.91 10.91 16.53
N GLU A 97 0.10 10.76 17.58
CA GLU A 97 -0.83 11.78 18.08
C GLU A 97 -0.16 13.15 18.31
N ARG A 98 1.08 13.16 18.80
CA ARG A 98 1.85 14.41 19.02
C ARG A 98 2.42 15.04 17.74
N ASN A 99 2.72 14.22 16.72
CA ASN A 99 3.45 14.64 15.52
C ASN A 99 2.66 14.52 14.21
N SER A 100 1.50 13.84 14.23
CA SER A 100 0.50 13.78 13.18
C SER A 100 -0.27 15.09 13.23
N GLY A 101 -0.37 15.76 12.11
CA GLY A 101 -1.06 17.04 12.03
C GLY A 101 -1.11 17.54 10.62
N PHE A 102 -1.95 18.55 10.42
CA PHE A 102 -2.19 19.15 9.12
C PHE A 102 -0.95 19.86 8.55
N GLY A 103 -0.88 19.96 7.21
CA GLY A 103 0.19 20.68 6.51
C GLY A 103 1.58 20.09 6.72
N LEU A 104 2.56 20.94 7.05
CA LEU A 104 3.99 20.58 7.08
C LEU A 104 4.34 19.41 8.03
N ARG A 105 3.53 19.18 9.08
CA ARG A 105 3.78 18.10 10.04
C ARG A 105 3.63 16.71 9.42
N ASN A 106 2.81 16.55 8.39
CA ASN A 106 2.66 15.30 7.64
C ASN A 106 3.97 14.85 6.95
N PHE A 107 4.92 15.76 6.72
CA PHE A 107 6.19 15.44 6.10
C PHE A 107 7.23 14.89 7.06
N LEU A 108 7.12 15.12 8.38
CA LEU A 108 8.15 14.68 9.33
C LEU A 108 8.33 13.15 9.33
N PRO A 109 7.27 12.32 9.40
CA PRO A 109 7.43 10.87 9.31
C PRO A 109 8.01 10.42 7.96
N LEU A 110 7.60 11.06 6.85
CA LEU A 110 8.11 10.77 5.51
C LEU A 110 9.60 11.13 5.38
N TRP A 111 10.03 12.22 6.01
CA TRP A 111 11.43 12.64 6.06
C TRP A 111 12.27 11.65 6.84
N HIS A 112 11.86 11.29 8.07
CA HIS A 112 12.58 10.35 8.92
C HIS A 112 12.77 8.98 8.26
N THR A 113 11.75 8.48 7.57
CA THR A 113 11.83 7.19 6.84
C THR A 113 12.78 7.25 5.64
N SER A 114 13.06 8.43 5.09
CA SER A 114 14.04 8.62 3.99
C SER A 114 15.49 8.73 4.48
N ASN A 115 15.76 8.78 5.79
CA ASN A 115 17.12 8.96 6.32
C ASN A 115 18.07 7.81 5.97
N GLN A 116 17.54 6.60 5.86
CA GLN A 116 18.29 5.38 5.56
C GLN A 116 18.64 5.20 4.07
N TYR A 117 18.10 6.02 3.16
CA TYR A 117 18.25 5.79 1.72
C TYR A 117 19.67 5.98 1.20
N GLU A 118 20.49 6.84 1.80
CA GLU A 118 21.91 6.95 1.45
C GLU A 118 22.67 5.66 1.79
N GLU A 119 22.40 5.08 2.96
CA GLU A 119 23.01 3.81 3.39
C GLU A 119 22.57 2.65 2.49
N ILE A 120 21.27 2.57 2.15
CA ILE A 120 20.76 1.58 1.20
C ILE A 120 21.45 1.71 -0.17
N LEU A 121 21.65 2.93 -0.67
CA LEU A 121 22.35 3.16 -1.93
C LEU A 121 23.84 2.74 -1.86
N GLN A 122 24.42 2.72 -0.66
CA GLN A 122 25.82 2.33 -0.44
C GLN A 122 26.04 0.83 -0.31
N LEU A 123 24.99 0.03 -0.09
CA LEU A 123 25.05 -1.42 0.00
C LEU A 123 25.72 -2.04 -1.23
N ALA A 124 26.54 -3.07 -1.00
CA ALA A 124 27.29 -3.72 -2.06
C ALA A 124 26.36 -4.37 -3.10
N GLU A 125 25.24 -4.91 -2.64
CA GLU A 125 24.21 -5.53 -3.45
C GLU A 125 23.51 -4.51 -4.37
N VAL A 126 23.25 -3.31 -3.86
CA VAL A 126 22.63 -2.22 -4.64
C VAL A 126 23.63 -1.63 -5.63
N LYS A 127 24.87 -1.38 -5.22
CA LYS A 127 25.95 -0.95 -6.14
C LYS A 127 26.24 -1.98 -7.22
N GLY A 128 26.11 -3.27 -6.90
CA GLY A 128 26.27 -4.39 -7.83
C GLY A 128 25.25 -4.40 -8.98
N LEU A 129 24.18 -3.61 -8.90
CA LEU A 129 23.22 -3.43 -10.00
C LEU A 129 23.81 -2.62 -11.16
N LEU A 130 24.75 -1.69 -10.91
CA LEU A 130 25.32 -0.81 -11.94
C LEU A 130 26.09 -1.55 -13.05
N GLY A 131 26.44 -2.82 -12.84
CA GLY A 131 27.05 -3.69 -13.86
C GLY A 131 26.04 -4.56 -14.62
N GLN A 132 24.75 -4.42 -14.36
CA GLN A 132 23.68 -5.24 -14.92
C GLN A 132 22.82 -4.43 -15.90
N THR A 133 22.17 -5.13 -16.83
CA THR A 133 21.25 -4.54 -17.81
C THR A 133 19.85 -5.05 -17.57
N PHE A 134 18.88 -4.15 -17.50
CA PHE A 134 17.47 -4.47 -17.36
C PHE A 134 16.66 -3.92 -18.54
N ASP A 135 15.64 -4.64 -18.96
CA ASP A 135 14.73 -4.20 -20.02
C ASP A 135 13.74 -3.14 -19.49
N VAL A 136 13.40 -3.21 -18.20
CA VAL A 136 12.52 -2.26 -17.52
C VAL A 136 12.77 -2.28 -16.01
N ILE A 137 12.61 -1.11 -15.39
CA ILE A 137 12.65 -0.93 -13.95
C ILE A 137 11.24 -0.61 -13.47
N ILE A 138 10.75 -1.36 -12.49
CA ILE A 138 9.50 -1.10 -11.78
C ILE A 138 9.88 -0.61 -10.38
N THR A 139 9.57 0.64 -10.05
CA THR A 139 9.96 1.24 -8.77
C THR A 139 8.80 1.89 -8.06
N GLU A 140 8.85 1.88 -6.75
CA GLU A 140 7.92 2.69 -5.97
C GLU A 140 8.14 4.19 -6.19
N MET A 141 7.05 4.93 -6.42
CA MET A 141 7.01 6.39 -6.39
C MET A 141 6.27 6.84 -5.13
N PHE A 142 7.01 7.26 -4.11
CA PHE A 142 6.45 7.66 -2.82
C PHE A 142 7.15 8.89 -2.20
N ASN A 143 8.09 8.70 -1.27
CA ASN A 143 8.62 9.78 -0.42
C ASN A 143 10.05 10.26 -0.75
N SER A 144 10.68 9.77 -1.83
CA SER A 144 12.03 10.22 -2.22
C SER A 144 12.36 9.84 -3.66
N ASP A 145 13.20 10.68 -4.29
CA ASP A 145 13.71 10.46 -5.65
C ASP A 145 15.14 9.88 -5.67
N VAL A 146 15.78 9.62 -4.52
CA VAL A 146 17.21 9.23 -4.41
C VAL A 146 17.59 8.13 -5.41
N PHE A 147 16.75 7.10 -5.53
CA PHE A 147 17.03 5.92 -6.36
C PHE A 147 16.81 6.16 -7.86
N PHE A 148 16.13 7.24 -8.27
CA PHE A 148 16.06 7.62 -9.68
C PHE A 148 17.43 7.95 -10.27
N GLY A 149 18.40 8.36 -9.45
CA GLY A 149 19.78 8.50 -9.87
C GLY A 149 20.40 7.17 -10.29
N LEU A 150 20.11 6.09 -9.55
CA LEU A 150 20.54 4.73 -9.90
C LEU A 150 19.86 4.28 -11.20
N PHE A 151 18.56 4.51 -11.35
CA PHE A 151 17.81 4.10 -12.55
C PHE A 151 18.29 4.84 -13.80
N TYR A 152 18.64 6.13 -13.68
CA TYR A 152 19.28 6.88 -14.76
C TYR A 152 20.60 6.24 -15.20
N ARG A 153 21.42 5.75 -14.26
CA ARG A 153 22.69 5.06 -14.58
C ARG A 153 22.49 3.69 -15.23
N LEU A 154 21.43 2.97 -14.85
CA LEU A 154 21.05 1.70 -15.47
C LEU A 154 20.51 1.89 -16.90
N ASN A 155 20.04 3.10 -17.23
CA ASN A 155 19.58 3.48 -18.56
C ASN A 155 18.47 2.56 -19.11
N SER A 156 17.52 2.21 -18.26
CA SER A 156 16.35 1.40 -18.59
C SER A 156 15.06 2.23 -18.46
N PRO A 157 14.02 1.94 -19.27
CA PRO A 157 12.69 2.52 -19.09
C PRO A 157 12.16 2.30 -17.66
N ILE A 158 11.48 3.31 -17.11
CA ILE A 158 10.94 3.29 -15.75
C ILE A 158 9.42 3.17 -15.80
N ILE A 159 8.89 2.21 -15.05
CA ILE A 159 7.50 2.10 -14.65
C ILE A 159 7.42 2.49 -13.18
N GLY A 160 6.69 3.56 -12.89
CA GLY A 160 6.37 3.97 -11.53
C GLY A 160 5.26 3.11 -10.96
N PHE A 161 5.29 2.87 -9.65
CA PHE A 161 4.24 2.19 -8.92
C PHE A 161 3.94 2.93 -7.61
N SER A 162 2.75 3.52 -7.49
CA SER A 162 2.27 4.12 -6.25
C SER A 162 1.51 3.09 -5.40
N SER A 163 1.91 2.95 -4.14
CA SER A 163 1.25 2.10 -3.13
C SER A 163 -0.08 2.68 -2.63
N CYS A 164 -0.29 3.99 -2.85
CA CYS A 164 -1.50 4.73 -2.51
C CYS A 164 -1.98 5.58 -3.70
N ASP A 165 -2.95 6.45 -3.45
CA ASP A 165 -3.46 7.37 -4.48
C ASP A 165 -2.42 8.40 -4.92
N LEU A 166 -2.62 8.99 -6.10
CA LEU A 166 -1.66 9.91 -6.73
C LEU A 166 -1.19 11.02 -5.78
N LEU A 167 0.14 11.17 -5.70
CA LEU A 167 0.78 12.17 -4.86
C LEU A 167 1.01 13.47 -5.65
N PRO A 168 0.64 14.65 -5.11
CA PRO A 168 0.71 15.92 -5.85
C PRO A 168 2.10 16.24 -6.43
N TRP A 169 3.18 15.88 -5.74
CA TRP A 169 4.54 16.15 -6.21
C TRP A 169 4.95 15.28 -7.40
N HIS A 170 4.52 14.02 -7.46
CA HIS A 170 4.76 13.17 -8.62
C HIS A 170 3.84 13.51 -9.78
N MET A 171 2.61 13.95 -9.49
CA MET A 171 1.73 14.53 -10.50
C MET A 171 2.37 15.76 -11.17
N TYR A 172 2.98 16.64 -10.36
CA TYR A 172 3.70 17.79 -10.87
C TYR A 172 4.85 17.39 -11.82
N ASP A 173 5.65 16.40 -11.46
CA ASP A 173 6.78 15.93 -12.27
C ASP A 173 6.36 15.27 -13.57
N MET A 174 5.33 14.42 -13.51
CA MET A 174 4.77 13.73 -14.66
C MET A 174 3.82 14.60 -15.50
N ARG A 175 3.68 15.90 -15.19
CA ARG A 175 2.81 16.86 -15.89
C ARG A 175 1.35 16.42 -15.93
N ILE A 176 0.88 15.78 -14.87
CA ILE A 176 -0.51 15.40 -14.67
C ILE A 176 -1.28 16.66 -14.22
N PRO A 177 -2.46 16.97 -14.80
CA PRO A 177 -3.26 18.12 -14.38
C PRO A 177 -3.55 18.13 -12.88
N LEU A 178 -3.27 19.25 -12.21
CA LEU A 178 -3.49 19.47 -10.78
C LEU A 178 -4.76 20.30 -10.56
N GLU A 179 -5.90 19.63 -10.50
CA GLU A 179 -7.23 20.26 -10.43
C GLU A 179 -7.72 20.47 -8.98
N SER A 180 -7.00 21.29 -8.21
CA SER A 180 -7.28 21.54 -6.78
C SER A 180 -8.56 22.34 -6.51
N SER A 181 -9.27 22.80 -7.54
CA SER A 181 -10.55 23.50 -7.37
C SER A 181 -11.72 22.55 -7.08
N TYR A 182 -11.58 21.24 -7.37
CA TYR A 182 -12.61 20.23 -7.10
C TYR A 182 -12.05 18.85 -6.70
N LEU A 183 -10.77 18.56 -6.90
CA LEU A 183 -10.12 17.34 -6.44
C LEU A 183 -9.35 17.58 -5.14
N ILE A 184 -9.64 16.77 -4.14
CA ILE A 184 -8.88 16.67 -2.89
C ILE A 184 -7.82 15.59 -3.09
N TYR A 185 -6.60 15.84 -2.60
CA TYR A 185 -5.48 14.91 -2.71
C TYR A 185 -5.17 14.21 -1.39
N THR A 186 -4.43 13.11 -1.47
CA THR A 186 -4.09 12.16 -0.40
C THR A 186 -3.59 12.78 0.91
N THR A 187 -3.03 13.98 0.86
CA THR A 187 -2.46 14.69 2.02
C THR A 187 -3.44 15.62 2.74
N SER A 188 -4.62 15.86 2.18
CA SER A 188 -5.62 16.79 2.75
C SER A 188 -6.63 16.06 3.63
N GLN A 189 -7.19 16.80 4.58
CA GLN A 189 -8.25 16.33 5.49
C GLN A 189 -9.61 16.98 5.17
N LEU A 190 -9.69 17.70 4.05
CA LEU A 190 -10.93 18.36 3.62
C LEU A 190 -12.02 17.36 3.24
N GLU A 191 -13.26 17.82 3.32
CA GLU A 191 -14.44 17.03 3.06
C GLU A 191 -15.11 17.44 1.74
N LYS A 192 -15.85 16.49 1.14
CA LYS A 192 -16.68 16.75 -0.04
C LYS A 192 -18.14 16.92 0.38
N PRO A 193 -18.91 17.86 -0.21
CA PRO A 193 -18.49 18.82 -1.22
C PRO A 193 -17.73 20.03 -0.64
N MET A 194 -16.71 20.53 -1.35
CA MET A 194 -15.94 21.71 -0.96
C MET A 194 -16.64 23.03 -1.30
N ASN A 195 -16.76 23.93 -0.31
CA ASN A 195 -17.15 25.32 -0.52
C ASN A 195 -15.96 26.17 -1.04
N LEU A 196 -16.17 27.48 -1.30
CA LEU A 196 -15.09 28.34 -1.84
C LEU A 196 -13.86 28.41 -0.92
N TYR A 197 -14.05 28.50 0.39
CA TYR A 197 -12.95 28.52 1.36
C TYR A 197 -12.17 27.20 1.31
N ASP A 198 -12.86 26.05 1.31
CA ASP A 198 -12.22 24.74 1.23
C ASP A 198 -11.40 24.60 -0.06
N ARG A 199 -11.89 25.12 -1.19
CA ARG A 199 -11.15 25.09 -2.47
C ARG A 199 -9.88 25.95 -2.43
N ILE A 200 -9.93 27.10 -1.77
CA ILE A 200 -8.74 27.96 -1.57
C ILE A 200 -7.74 27.21 -0.71
N VAL A 201 -8.18 26.64 0.43
CA VAL A 201 -7.33 25.86 1.33
C VAL A 201 -6.72 24.67 0.58
N ASN A 202 -7.53 23.87 -0.12
CA ASN A 202 -7.07 22.72 -0.89
C ASN A 202 -6.01 23.09 -1.93
N THR A 203 -6.20 24.22 -2.61
CA THR A 203 -5.24 24.74 -3.58
C THR A 203 -3.92 25.12 -2.92
N LEU A 204 -3.97 25.88 -1.82
CA LEU A 204 -2.77 26.25 -1.06
C LEU A 204 -2.05 25.03 -0.50
N GLU A 205 -2.79 24.08 0.09
CA GLU A 205 -2.23 22.82 0.58
C GLU A 205 -1.52 22.04 -0.53
N THR A 206 -2.16 21.89 -1.68
CA THR A 206 -1.58 21.15 -2.83
C THR A 206 -0.24 21.76 -3.25
N TRP A 207 -0.18 23.09 -3.40
CA TRP A 207 1.05 23.78 -3.78
C TRP A 207 2.11 23.78 -2.69
N ILE A 208 1.73 23.88 -1.41
CA ILE A 208 2.66 23.73 -0.29
C ILE A 208 3.26 22.32 -0.29
N ASN A 209 2.45 21.28 -0.51
CA ASN A 209 2.95 19.90 -0.57
C ASN A 209 3.98 19.72 -1.70
N ILE A 210 3.68 20.26 -2.88
CA ILE A 210 4.62 20.26 -4.02
C ILE A 210 5.89 21.03 -3.66
N PHE A 211 5.78 22.25 -3.13
CA PHE A 211 6.93 23.08 -2.78
C PHE A 211 7.84 22.39 -1.76
N VAL A 212 7.27 21.84 -0.68
CA VAL A 212 8.03 21.13 0.36
C VAL A 212 8.75 19.93 -0.24
N TYR A 213 8.06 19.13 -1.05
CA TYR A 213 8.71 18.00 -1.70
C TYR A 213 9.87 18.48 -2.58
N LYS A 214 9.66 19.46 -3.46
CA LYS A 214 10.69 19.88 -4.41
C LYS A 214 11.90 20.54 -3.76
N PHE A 215 11.67 21.44 -2.80
CA PHE A 215 12.75 22.24 -2.22
C PHE A 215 13.40 21.60 -0.99
N VAL A 216 12.76 20.59 -0.36
CA VAL A 216 13.32 19.90 0.81
C VAL A 216 13.71 18.46 0.45
N PHE A 217 12.77 17.67 -0.07
CA PHE A 217 12.99 16.25 -0.34
C PHE A 217 13.80 16.00 -1.62
N SER A 218 13.41 16.58 -2.76
CA SER A 218 14.11 16.38 -4.03
C SER A 218 15.50 17.03 -4.00
N TRP A 219 15.67 18.18 -3.36
CA TRP A 219 17.00 18.79 -3.17
C TRP A 219 17.96 17.87 -2.39
N ARG A 220 17.53 17.35 -1.24
CA ARG A 220 18.31 16.35 -0.49
C ARG A 220 18.56 15.10 -1.32
N SER A 221 17.54 14.63 -2.04
CA SER A 221 17.63 13.43 -2.88
C SER A 221 18.69 13.58 -3.98
N GLN A 222 18.73 14.75 -4.64
CA GLN A 222 19.74 15.08 -5.65
C GLN A 222 21.15 15.01 -5.05
N MET A 223 21.38 15.67 -3.91
CA MET A 223 22.69 15.68 -3.26
C MET A 223 23.18 14.28 -2.88
N ILE A 224 22.29 13.46 -2.30
CA ILE A 224 22.62 12.09 -1.91
C ILE A 224 22.95 11.25 -3.16
N ALA A 225 22.12 11.33 -4.20
CA ALA A 225 22.33 10.57 -5.42
C ALA A 225 23.65 10.96 -6.10
N GLU A 226 23.95 12.26 -6.25
CA GLU A 226 25.18 12.74 -6.89
C GLU A 226 26.44 12.38 -6.11
N ARG A 227 26.39 12.47 -4.78
CA ARG A 227 27.52 12.07 -3.92
C ARG A 227 27.90 10.61 -4.12
N ASN A 228 26.91 9.74 -4.35
CA ASN A 228 27.13 8.29 -4.42
C ASN A 228 27.29 7.77 -5.85
N LEU A 229 26.75 8.48 -6.86
CA LEU A 229 26.68 8.01 -8.25
C LEU A 229 27.38 8.95 -9.24
N GLY A 230 27.95 10.07 -8.79
CA GLY A 230 28.54 11.11 -9.63
C GLY A 230 27.50 12.07 -10.24
N PRO A 231 27.89 12.97 -11.18
CA PRO A 231 27.01 14.00 -11.73
C PRO A 231 25.75 13.46 -12.42
N LEU A 232 24.57 13.95 -12.03
CA LEU A 232 23.27 13.49 -12.53
C LEU A 232 22.45 14.64 -13.13
N PRO A 233 21.50 14.38 -14.04
CA PRO A 233 20.46 15.36 -14.34
C PRO A 233 19.60 15.64 -13.10
N ASN A 234 18.70 16.64 -13.20
CA ASN A 234 17.71 16.85 -12.16
C ASN A 234 16.86 15.58 -11.99
N LEU A 235 16.81 15.04 -10.77
CA LEU A 235 16.06 13.81 -10.51
C LEU A 235 14.57 13.95 -10.80
N GLY A 236 13.98 15.14 -10.63
CA GLY A 236 12.59 15.41 -11.00
C GLY A 236 12.32 15.25 -12.50
N ASP A 237 13.30 15.56 -13.35
CA ASP A 237 13.19 15.32 -14.80
C ASP A 237 13.27 13.82 -15.11
N VAL A 238 14.08 13.06 -14.37
CA VAL A 238 14.15 11.59 -14.49
C VAL A 238 12.82 10.96 -14.07
N VAL A 239 12.24 11.43 -12.96
CA VAL A 239 10.90 11.03 -12.49
C VAL A 239 9.84 11.38 -13.53
N GLY A 240 9.88 12.59 -14.10
CA GLY A 240 8.96 13.05 -15.13
C GLY A 240 9.03 12.23 -16.44
N ASN A 241 10.14 11.54 -16.70
CA ASN A 241 10.32 10.65 -17.85
C ASN A 241 9.82 9.19 -17.60
N THR A 242 9.10 8.96 -16.50
CA THR A 242 8.45 7.68 -16.21
C THR A 242 7.43 7.34 -17.31
N SER A 243 7.58 6.17 -17.94
CA SER A 243 6.79 5.78 -19.13
C SER A 243 5.35 5.35 -18.79
N LEU A 244 5.16 4.80 -17.60
CA LEU A 244 3.87 4.29 -17.10
C LEU A 244 3.85 4.42 -15.58
N LEU A 245 2.74 4.86 -15.01
CA LEU A 245 2.51 4.87 -13.57
C LEU A 245 1.33 3.97 -13.21
N LEU A 246 1.61 2.91 -12.46
CA LEU A 246 0.60 2.07 -11.82
C LEU A 246 0.22 2.69 -10.48
N VAL A 247 -1.07 2.80 -10.19
CA VAL A 247 -1.56 3.43 -8.94
C VAL A 247 -2.48 2.45 -8.23
N ASN A 248 -2.17 2.09 -6.98
CA ASN A 248 -3.06 1.23 -6.18
C ASN A 248 -4.22 2.05 -5.58
N SER A 249 -5.02 2.63 -6.46
CA SER A 249 -6.30 3.28 -6.18
C SER A 249 -7.30 2.92 -7.27
N HIS A 250 -8.57 3.31 -7.09
CA HIS A 250 -9.61 3.11 -8.08
C HIS A 250 -10.66 4.23 -7.98
N PHE A 251 -11.12 4.74 -9.12
CA PHE A 251 -12.07 5.84 -9.20
C PHE A 251 -13.40 5.57 -8.47
N SER A 252 -13.82 4.31 -8.34
CA SER A 252 -15.06 3.94 -7.61
C SER A 252 -14.96 4.17 -6.10
N ILE A 253 -13.75 4.33 -5.56
CA ILE A 253 -13.51 4.56 -4.14
C ILE A 253 -13.16 6.04 -3.94
N LEU A 254 -12.09 6.51 -4.58
CA LEU A 254 -11.52 7.84 -4.29
C LEU A 254 -12.05 8.95 -5.23
N GLY A 255 -12.90 8.59 -6.18
CA GLY A 255 -13.47 9.49 -7.18
C GLY A 255 -12.64 9.59 -8.46
N VAL A 256 -13.28 10.11 -9.51
CA VAL A 256 -12.71 10.25 -10.85
C VAL A 256 -11.68 11.39 -10.90
N LYS A 257 -10.57 11.18 -11.62
CA LYS A 257 -9.50 12.16 -11.84
C LYS A 257 -9.18 12.28 -13.34
N PRO A 258 -8.77 13.46 -13.84
CA PRO A 258 -8.33 13.63 -15.21
C PRO A 258 -6.90 13.09 -15.39
N ILE A 259 -6.79 11.77 -15.56
CA ILE A 259 -5.52 11.06 -15.76
C ILE A 259 -5.29 10.69 -17.23
N GLY A 260 -4.03 10.68 -17.66
CA GLY A 260 -3.63 10.24 -18.99
C GLY A 260 -3.59 8.72 -19.15
N PRO A 261 -3.49 8.20 -20.38
CA PRO A 261 -3.44 6.75 -20.65
C PRO A 261 -2.18 6.06 -20.11
N ASN A 262 -1.14 6.84 -19.76
CA ASN A 262 0.08 6.38 -19.11
C ASN A 262 -0.09 6.19 -17.59
N ILE A 263 -1.31 6.36 -17.05
CA ILE A 263 -1.62 6.13 -15.63
C ILE A 263 -2.70 5.08 -15.56
N ILE A 264 -2.42 3.97 -14.89
CA ILE A 264 -3.33 2.84 -14.77
C ILE A 264 -3.65 2.62 -13.29
N GLU A 265 -4.92 2.77 -12.95
CA GLU A 265 -5.46 2.39 -11.66
C GLU A 265 -5.48 0.86 -11.55
N VAL A 266 -4.68 0.32 -10.64
CA VAL A 266 -4.55 -1.11 -10.32
C VAL A 266 -5.03 -1.40 -8.90
N GLY A 267 -6.00 -0.63 -8.41
CA GLY A 267 -6.59 -0.78 -7.09
C GLY A 267 -7.03 -2.22 -6.82
N GLY A 268 -6.47 -2.83 -5.77
CA GLY A 268 -6.81 -4.19 -5.37
C GLY A 268 -5.89 -5.27 -5.94
N ILE A 269 -4.79 -4.90 -6.59
CA ILE A 269 -3.76 -5.85 -7.07
C ILE A 269 -3.21 -6.75 -5.94
N HIS A 270 -3.25 -6.30 -4.69
CA HIS A 270 -2.87 -7.06 -3.50
C HIS A 270 -3.92 -8.08 -3.04
N ILE A 271 -5.14 -8.00 -3.57
CA ILE A 271 -6.24 -8.95 -3.33
C ILE A 271 -6.02 -10.18 -4.24
N THR A 272 -4.98 -10.94 -3.92
CA THR A 272 -4.74 -12.26 -4.50
C THR A 272 -5.73 -13.29 -3.93
N GLN A 273 -5.87 -14.44 -4.62
CA GLN A 273 -6.72 -15.55 -4.16
C GLN A 273 -6.51 -15.81 -2.66
N THR A 274 -7.61 -15.76 -1.92
CA THR A 274 -7.63 -15.90 -0.47
C THR A 274 -7.21 -17.31 -0.08
N GLY A 275 -6.30 -17.42 0.89
CA GLY A 275 -5.97 -18.68 1.51
C GLY A 275 -7.15 -19.23 2.30
N ARG A 276 -6.99 -20.44 2.87
CA ARG A 276 -7.95 -20.93 3.87
C ARG A 276 -7.66 -20.28 5.22
N LEU A 277 -8.70 -19.88 5.94
CA LEU A 277 -8.58 -19.49 7.34
C LEU A 277 -8.04 -20.67 8.17
N PRO A 278 -7.22 -20.42 9.20
CA PRO A 278 -6.93 -21.43 10.21
C PRO A 278 -8.24 -22.00 10.76
N GLN A 279 -8.32 -23.33 10.93
CA GLN A 279 -9.56 -24.02 11.30
C GLN A 279 -10.22 -23.43 12.55
N THR A 280 -9.44 -23.09 13.57
CA THR A 280 -9.94 -22.48 14.81
C THR A 280 -10.59 -21.11 14.59
N LEU A 281 -10.07 -20.32 13.65
CA LEU A 281 -10.62 -19.01 13.29
C LEU A 281 -11.88 -19.18 12.43
N GLN A 282 -11.87 -20.13 11.49
CA GLN A 282 -13.01 -20.50 10.66
C GLN A 282 -14.20 -20.92 11.54
N GLU A 283 -14.01 -21.90 12.43
CA GLU A 283 -15.06 -22.37 13.34
C GLU A 283 -15.60 -21.25 14.23
N ARG A 284 -14.74 -20.31 14.65
CA ARG A 284 -15.18 -19.20 15.49
C ARG A 284 -16.03 -18.19 14.71
N LEU A 285 -15.66 -17.91 13.46
CA LEU A 285 -16.45 -17.06 12.58
C LEU A 285 -17.77 -17.73 12.21
N ASP A 286 -17.77 -19.02 11.88
CA ASP A 286 -18.98 -19.81 11.56
C ASP A 286 -19.99 -19.82 12.71
N ASN A 287 -19.51 -19.90 13.96
CA ASN A 287 -20.35 -19.89 15.15
C ASN A 287 -20.84 -18.48 15.56
N SER A 288 -20.46 -17.42 14.84
CA SER A 288 -20.85 -16.04 15.14
C SER A 288 -22.27 -15.73 14.66
N LYS A 289 -23.29 -16.28 15.35
CA LYS A 289 -24.71 -16.24 14.94
C LYS A 289 -25.32 -14.85 14.70
N TYR A 290 -24.80 -13.82 15.35
CA TYR A 290 -25.27 -12.44 15.21
C TYR A 290 -24.36 -11.61 14.28
N GLY A 291 -23.48 -12.26 13.53
CA GLY A 291 -22.40 -11.64 12.79
C GLY A 291 -21.14 -11.42 13.65
N ALA A 292 -20.09 -10.99 12.97
CA ALA A 292 -18.79 -10.73 13.54
C ALA A 292 -18.25 -9.36 13.08
N ILE A 293 -17.53 -8.71 13.98
CA ILE A 293 -16.87 -7.42 13.75
C ILE A 293 -15.38 -7.69 13.71
N TYR A 294 -14.69 -7.24 12.66
CA TYR A 294 -13.24 -7.26 12.62
C TYR A 294 -12.69 -5.89 13.01
N PHE A 295 -11.71 -5.84 13.90
CA PHE A 295 -11.05 -4.59 14.32
C PHE A 295 -9.53 -4.69 14.16
N SER A 296 -8.98 -3.88 13.26
CA SER A 296 -7.55 -3.80 12.98
C SER A 296 -7.12 -2.35 12.76
N LEU A 297 -6.07 -1.90 13.46
CA LEU A 297 -5.41 -0.62 13.19
C LEU A 297 -4.19 -0.76 12.26
N GLY A 298 -4.11 -1.86 11.50
CA GLY A 298 -3.13 -2.02 10.44
C GLY A 298 -1.84 -2.70 10.85
N SER A 299 -0.84 -2.64 9.98
CA SER A 299 0.48 -3.28 10.17
C SER A 299 1.53 -2.36 10.77
N THR A 300 1.37 -1.04 10.60
CA THR A 300 2.40 -0.06 10.94
C THR A 300 2.19 0.52 12.34
N ILE A 301 0.95 0.54 12.83
CA ILE A 301 0.60 1.12 14.11
C ILE A 301 0.61 0.03 15.18
N ASN A 302 1.23 0.32 16.34
CA ASN A 302 1.11 -0.57 17.50
C ASN A 302 -0.26 -0.38 18.16
N ALA A 303 -1.21 -1.28 17.90
CA ALA A 303 -2.53 -1.28 18.56
C ALA A 303 -2.45 -1.38 20.09
N ASP A 304 -1.34 -1.89 20.63
CA ASP A 304 -1.15 -1.98 22.08
C ASP A 304 -0.72 -0.65 22.69
N SER A 305 -0.32 0.34 21.90
CA SER A 305 -0.01 1.71 22.35
C SER A 305 -1.23 2.64 22.41
N ILE A 306 -2.45 2.16 22.10
CA ILE A 306 -3.67 2.94 22.33
C ILE A 306 -3.77 3.25 23.84
N SER A 307 -4.14 4.47 24.19
CA SER A 307 -4.30 4.88 25.60
C SER A 307 -5.29 3.96 26.35
N LYS A 308 -5.06 3.79 27.66
CA LYS A 308 -5.89 2.93 28.51
C LYS A 308 -7.37 3.34 28.44
N SER A 309 -7.67 4.65 28.47
CA SER A 309 -9.04 5.16 28.40
C SER A 309 -9.75 4.80 27.10
N LYS A 310 -9.07 4.92 25.95
CA LYS A 310 -9.61 4.57 24.63
C LYS A 310 -9.83 3.05 24.52
N LYS A 311 -8.90 2.22 25.02
CA LYS A 311 -9.08 0.76 25.09
C LYS A 311 -10.27 0.36 25.96
N GLU A 312 -10.41 0.95 27.14
CA GLU A 312 -11.53 0.71 28.06
C GLU A 312 -12.87 1.09 27.43
N ALA A 313 -12.91 2.18 26.65
CA ALA A 313 -14.10 2.56 25.90
C ALA A 313 -14.55 1.46 24.93
N PHE A 314 -13.65 0.97 24.08
CA PHE A 314 -13.94 -0.14 23.17
C PHE A 314 -14.36 -1.41 23.90
N LEU A 315 -13.62 -1.80 24.94
CA LEU A 315 -13.92 -3.01 25.72
C LEU A 315 -15.31 -2.95 26.36
N LYS A 316 -15.68 -1.80 26.94
CA LYS A 316 -16.99 -1.60 27.56
C LYS A 316 -18.12 -1.71 26.54
N VAL A 317 -17.94 -1.20 25.32
CA VAL A 317 -18.98 -1.30 24.29
C VAL A 317 -19.01 -2.71 23.70
N PHE A 318 -17.87 -3.25 23.27
CA PHE A 318 -17.78 -4.57 22.64
C PHE A 318 -18.28 -5.72 23.53
N SER A 319 -18.05 -5.66 24.84
CA SER A 319 -18.53 -6.67 25.78
C SER A 319 -20.06 -6.74 25.90
N ASN A 320 -20.78 -5.69 25.47
CA ASN A 320 -22.24 -5.64 25.46
C ASN A 320 -22.84 -6.00 24.09
N LEU A 321 -22.02 -6.26 23.07
CA LEU A 321 -22.49 -6.64 21.73
C LEU A 321 -22.86 -8.12 21.67
N LYS A 322 -23.85 -8.43 20.83
CA LYS A 322 -24.19 -9.83 20.47
C LYS A 322 -23.22 -10.42 19.46
N GLN A 323 -22.60 -9.56 18.65
CA GLN A 323 -21.58 -9.89 17.66
C GLN A 323 -20.30 -10.41 18.34
N THR A 324 -19.60 -11.30 17.65
CA THR A 324 -18.23 -11.68 18.03
C THR A 324 -17.25 -10.64 17.49
N VAL A 325 -16.36 -10.12 18.33
CA VAL A 325 -15.39 -9.09 17.93
C VAL A 325 -14.00 -9.71 17.81
N PHE A 326 -13.44 -9.71 16.60
CA PHE A 326 -12.08 -10.13 16.31
C PHE A 326 -11.17 -8.91 16.33
N TRP A 327 -10.45 -8.71 17.43
CA TRP A 327 -9.61 -7.54 17.63
C TRP A 327 -8.14 -7.90 17.54
N LYS A 328 -7.46 -7.33 16.53
CA LYS A 328 -6.01 -7.40 16.39
C LYS A 328 -5.29 -6.58 17.48
N THR A 329 -4.89 -7.23 18.57
CA THR A 329 -4.15 -6.66 19.70
C THR A 329 -3.50 -7.79 20.51
N THR A 330 -2.37 -7.52 21.16
CA THR A 330 -1.75 -8.47 22.10
C THR A 330 -2.01 -8.12 23.56
N ASN A 331 -2.42 -6.88 23.82
CA ASN A 331 -2.52 -6.33 25.16
C ASN A 331 -3.97 -5.94 25.52
N ILE A 332 -4.73 -6.94 25.98
CA ILE A 332 -5.95 -6.74 26.76
C ILE A 332 -5.68 -7.22 28.18
N ASP A 333 -5.95 -6.36 29.17
CA ASP A 333 -5.78 -6.67 30.59
C ASP A 333 -6.52 -7.97 30.94
N ASN A 334 -5.84 -8.90 31.60
CA ASN A 334 -6.41 -10.17 32.03
C ASN A 334 -7.59 -9.97 33.01
N LYS A 335 -7.69 -8.83 33.70
CA LYS A 335 -8.87 -8.47 34.51
C LYS A 335 -10.13 -8.17 33.68
N VAL A 336 -9.98 -7.83 32.41
CA VAL A 336 -11.11 -7.67 31.49
C VAL A 336 -11.56 -9.02 30.96
N LYS A 337 -10.64 -9.98 30.81
CA LYS A 337 -10.99 -11.39 30.53
C LYS A 337 -11.82 -12.03 31.66
N THR A 338 -11.66 -11.57 32.92
CA THR A 338 -12.44 -12.09 34.07
C THR A 338 -13.88 -11.58 34.15
N ASN A 339 -14.29 -10.60 33.32
CA ASN A 339 -15.70 -10.19 33.21
C ASN A 339 -16.53 -11.05 32.23
N ASN A 340 -16.04 -12.25 31.85
CA ASN A 340 -16.79 -13.25 31.08
C ASN A 340 -17.31 -12.79 29.70
N SER A 341 -16.76 -11.76 29.07
CA SER A 341 -17.13 -11.40 27.70
C SER A 341 -16.54 -12.42 26.72
N THR A 342 -17.23 -13.55 26.56
CA THR A 342 -16.83 -14.64 25.66
C THR A 342 -16.84 -14.22 24.19
N ASN A 343 -17.39 -13.06 23.82
CA ASN A 343 -17.54 -12.62 22.44
C ASN A 343 -16.32 -11.91 21.84
N ILE A 344 -15.29 -11.57 22.62
CA ILE A 344 -14.09 -10.88 22.11
C ILE A 344 -12.95 -11.89 21.90
N VAL A 345 -12.40 -11.94 20.68
CA VAL A 345 -11.29 -12.79 20.26
C VAL A 345 -10.10 -11.90 19.90
N THR A 346 -8.94 -12.16 20.50
CA THR A 346 -7.72 -11.39 20.19
C THR A 346 -6.62 -12.21 19.56
N SER A 347 -5.81 -11.54 18.74
CA SER A 347 -4.57 -12.08 18.19
C SER A 347 -3.63 -10.93 17.84
N SER A 348 -2.32 -11.20 17.87
CA SER A 348 -1.31 -10.30 17.31
C SER A 348 -1.47 -10.13 15.79
N TRP A 349 -2.03 -11.13 15.12
CA TRP A 349 -2.22 -11.14 13.68
C TRP A 349 -3.43 -11.97 13.26
N PHE A 350 -4.16 -11.45 12.27
CA PHE A 350 -5.22 -12.16 11.57
C PHE A 350 -4.94 -12.14 10.07
N PRO A 351 -5.31 -13.18 9.31
CA PRO A 351 -5.34 -13.17 7.85
C PRO A 351 -6.48 -12.25 7.37
N GLN A 352 -6.22 -10.94 7.33
CA GLN A 352 -7.25 -9.90 7.16
C GLN A 352 -8.12 -10.10 5.91
N LYS A 353 -7.51 -10.43 4.76
CA LYS A 353 -8.25 -10.65 3.50
C LYS A 353 -9.24 -11.81 3.63
N GLU A 354 -8.78 -12.92 4.20
CA GLU A 354 -9.60 -14.11 4.43
C GLU A 354 -10.69 -13.87 5.47
N VAL A 355 -10.39 -13.08 6.51
CA VAL A 355 -11.38 -12.68 7.52
C VAL A 355 -12.46 -11.81 6.88
N LEU A 356 -12.08 -10.75 6.15
CA LEU A 356 -13.03 -9.86 5.49
C LEU A 356 -13.86 -10.56 4.41
N ALA A 357 -13.32 -11.59 3.75
CA ALA A 357 -14.05 -12.40 2.78
C ALA A 357 -15.05 -13.37 3.43
N HIS A 358 -15.06 -13.52 4.76
CA HIS A 358 -15.96 -14.44 5.44
C HIS A 358 -17.38 -13.86 5.53
N PRO A 359 -18.44 -14.63 5.19
CA PRO A 359 -19.81 -14.11 5.09
C PRO A 359 -20.41 -13.60 6.41
N ASN A 360 -19.88 -14.04 7.55
CA ASN A 360 -20.33 -13.57 8.86
C ASN A 360 -19.68 -12.24 9.31
N ILE A 361 -18.70 -11.70 8.58
CA ILE A 361 -18.23 -10.34 8.88
C ILE A 361 -19.30 -9.36 8.44
N VAL A 362 -19.76 -8.53 9.39
CA VAL A 362 -20.81 -7.52 9.15
C VAL A 362 -20.27 -6.10 9.25
N LEU A 363 -19.08 -5.92 9.82
CA LEU A 363 -18.47 -4.62 10.05
C LEU A 363 -16.95 -4.75 10.15
N PHE A 364 -16.26 -3.80 9.54
CA PHE A 364 -14.83 -3.59 9.75
C PHE A 364 -14.58 -2.28 10.50
N ILE A 365 -13.84 -2.34 11.60
CA ILE A 365 -13.28 -1.16 12.26
C ILE A 365 -11.80 -1.09 11.85
N SER A 366 -11.44 -0.02 11.15
CA SER A 366 -10.13 0.12 10.51
C SER A 366 -9.51 1.48 10.78
N GLN A 367 -8.18 1.55 10.77
CA GLN A 367 -7.49 2.83 10.61
C GLN A 367 -7.64 3.44 9.21
N CYS A 368 -8.25 2.73 8.26
CA CYS A 368 -8.52 3.18 6.88
C CYS A 368 -7.27 3.54 6.06
N GLY A 369 -6.19 2.77 6.22
CA GLY A 369 -5.14 2.73 5.19
C GLY A 369 -5.70 2.19 3.87
N ILE A 370 -5.20 2.66 2.73
CA ILE A 370 -5.85 2.40 1.43
C ILE A 370 -6.05 0.92 1.09
N LEU A 371 -5.10 0.03 1.42
CA LEU A 371 -5.28 -1.42 1.23
C LEU A 371 -6.49 -1.96 1.99
N SER A 372 -6.65 -1.55 3.25
CA SER A 372 -7.78 -1.97 4.10
C SER A 372 -9.11 -1.47 3.55
N VAL A 373 -9.14 -0.23 3.02
CA VAL A 373 -10.35 0.33 2.38
C VAL A 373 -10.69 -0.42 1.10
N ILE A 374 -9.71 -0.70 0.24
CA ILE A 374 -9.95 -1.47 -0.99
C ILE A 374 -10.45 -2.89 -0.64
N GLU A 375 -9.85 -3.54 0.36
CA GLU A 375 -10.27 -4.88 0.81
C GLU A 375 -11.70 -4.88 1.36
N SER A 376 -12.09 -3.89 2.17
CA SER A 376 -13.45 -3.83 2.73
C SER A 376 -14.50 -3.51 1.68
N MET A 377 -14.20 -2.59 0.76
CA MET A 377 -15.07 -2.26 -0.37
C MET A 377 -15.23 -3.45 -1.31
N TYR A 378 -14.14 -4.16 -1.62
CA TYR A 378 -14.19 -5.37 -2.43
C TYR A 378 -15.03 -6.48 -1.79
N ALA A 379 -14.96 -6.61 -0.46
CA ALA A 379 -15.78 -7.56 0.30
C ALA A 379 -17.22 -7.08 0.57
N GLY A 380 -17.57 -5.84 0.22
CA GLY A 380 -18.90 -5.26 0.48
C GLY A 380 -19.19 -5.03 1.97
N ILE A 381 -18.16 -4.81 2.79
CA ILE A 381 -18.29 -4.66 4.25
C ILE A 381 -18.26 -3.19 4.65
N PRO A 382 -19.29 -2.68 5.38
CA PRO A 382 -19.27 -1.32 5.87
C PRO A 382 -18.12 -1.11 6.84
N THR A 383 -17.54 0.09 6.85
CA THR A 383 -16.31 0.38 7.61
C THR A 383 -16.45 1.56 8.58
N ILE A 384 -16.12 1.36 9.85
CA ILE A 384 -15.84 2.49 10.77
C ILE A 384 -14.36 2.84 10.64
N CYS A 385 -14.09 4.05 10.17
CA CYS A 385 -12.75 4.57 9.97
C CYS A 385 -12.27 5.32 11.20
N ILE A 386 -11.11 4.94 11.71
CA ILE A 386 -10.39 5.59 12.81
C ILE A 386 -9.05 6.09 12.28
N PRO A 387 -9.04 7.19 11.52
CA PRO A 387 -7.82 7.68 10.89
C PRO A 387 -6.82 8.20 11.94
N ILE A 388 -5.53 7.89 11.74
CA ILE A 388 -4.45 8.24 12.68
C ILE A 388 -3.29 8.95 11.97
N LEU A 389 -2.89 8.49 10.77
CA LEU A 389 -1.73 9.06 10.07
C LEU A 389 -1.85 8.98 8.55
N GLY A 390 -1.13 9.87 7.85
CA GLY A 390 -0.94 9.79 6.41
C GLY A 390 -2.24 9.92 5.63
N ASP A 391 -2.45 9.03 4.67
CA ASP A 391 -3.59 8.99 3.76
C ASP A 391 -4.92 8.60 4.42
N GLN A 392 -4.87 8.14 5.67
CA GLN A 392 -6.01 7.54 6.37
C GLN A 392 -7.20 8.50 6.52
N HIS A 393 -6.94 9.78 6.76
CA HIS A 393 -8.00 10.79 6.87
C HIS A 393 -8.71 10.98 5.53
N PHE A 394 -7.96 11.16 4.45
CA PHE A 394 -8.48 11.26 3.09
C PHE A 394 -9.31 10.03 2.71
N ASN A 395 -8.77 8.84 2.94
CA ASN A 395 -9.45 7.58 2.67
C ASN A 395 -10.73 7.44 3.50
N GLY A 396 -10.69 7.77 4.79
CA GLY A 396 -11.86 7.68 5.67
C GLY A 396 -13.00 8.62 5.25
N LYS A 397 -12.68 9.86 4.87
CA LYS A 397 -13.67 10.80 4.32
C LYS A 397 -14.23 10.32 2.98
N SER A 398 -13.43 9.64 2.17
CA SER A 398 -13.93 8.97 0.96
C SER A 398 -14.91 7.83 1.30
N VAL A 399 -14.62 6.98 2.29
CA VAL A 399 -15.55 5.93 2.75
C VAL A 399 -16.90 6.53 3.18
N GLU A 400 -16.86 7.59 3.99
CA GLU A 400 -18.05 8.28 4.48
C GLU A 400 -18.83 8.97 3.36
N TYR A 401 -18.14 9.66 2.44
CA TYR A 401 -18.75 10.29 1.27
C TYR A 401 -19.50 9.29 0.39
N ASN A 402 -18.94 8.09 0.21
CA ASN A 402 -19.57 7.00 -0.53
C ASN A 402 -20.66 6.26 0.26
N LYS A 403 -20.97 6.69 1.50
CA LYS A 403 -21.94 6.06 2.41
C LYS A 403 -21.63 4.59 2.70
N ALA A 404 -20.37 4.20 2.61
CA ALA A 404 -19.89 2.85 2.89
C ALA A 404 -19.42 2.70 4.35
N GLY A 405 -19.58 3.73 5.17
CA GLY A 405 -19.05 3.76 6.52
C GLY A 405 -19.18 5.11 7.19
N LEU A 406 -18.54 5.23 8.35
CA LEU A 406 -18.48 6.46 9.15
C LEU A 406 -17.05 6.70 9.63
N VAL A 407 -16.71 7.96 9.85
CA VAL A 407 -15.45 8.31 10.52
C VAL A 407 -15.69 8.50 12.03
N LEU A 408 -14.87 7.84 12.84
CA LEU A 408 -14.73 8.08 14.27
C LEU A 408 -13.33 8.65 14.51
N GLU A 409 -13.26 9.96 14.73
CA GLU A 409 -11.99 10.64 14.95
C GLU A 409 -11.27 10.04 16.17
N PHE A 410 -9.97 9.77 16.01
CA PHE A 410 -9.19 9.07 17.04
C PHE A 410 -9.23 9.80 18.38
N ASN A 411 -9.23 11.13 18.36
CA ASN A 411 -9.25 11.96 19.56
C ASN A 411 -10.62 11.95 20.29
N ASP A 412 -11.70 11.65 19.57
CA ASP A 412 -13.07 11.67 20.09
C ASP A 412 -13.50 10.31 20.66
N ILE A 413 -12.61 9.31 20.67
CA ILE A 413 -12.90 7.96 21.17
C ILE A 413 -13.28 8.02 22.66
N SER A 414 -14.54 7.72 22.92
CA SER A 414 -15.15 7.59 24.24
C SER A 414 -16.18 6.45 24.22
N VAL A 415 -16.67 6.02 25.38
CA VAL A 415 -17.72 5.00 25.44
C VAL A 415 -18.96 5.43 24.65
N ILE A 416 -19.31 6.73 24.71
CA ILE A 416 -20.50 7.28 24.06
C ILE A 416 -20.32 7.25 22.55
N THR A 417 -19.25 7.86 22.04
CA THR A 417 -18.99 7.98 20.60
C THR A 417 -18.78 6.62 19.94
N VAL A 418 -18.10 5.68 20.60
CA VAL A 418 -17.95 4.30 20.10
C VAL A 418 -19.31 3.61 20.01
N ASN A 419 -20.15 3.71 21.04
CA ASN A 419 -21.47 3.09 21.06
C ASN A 419 -22.42 3.69 20.01
N GLU A 420 -22.47 5.01 19.90
CA GLU A 420 -23.30 5.71 18.91
C GLU A 420 -22.89 5.35 17.48
N THR A 421 -21.59 5.38 17.19
CA THR A 421 -21.08 5.04 15.85
C THR A 421 -21.37 3.60 15.48
N LEU A 422 -21.13 2.65 16.40
CA LEU A 422 -21.44 1.23 16.19
C LEU A 422 -22.92 0.99 15.93
N ASN A 423 -23.79 1.54 16.77
CA ASN A 423 -25.22 1.38 16.61
C ASN A 423 -25.69 1.95 15.28
N ARG A 424 -25.21 3.14 14.89
CA ARG A 424 -25.57 3.76 13.61
C ARG A 424 -25.17 2.92 12.40
N VAL A 425 -24.03 2.23 12.44
CA VAL A 425 -23.62 1.35 11.31
C VAL A 425 -24.33 0.01 11.34
N LEU A 426 -24.56 -0.58 12.51
CA LEU A 426 -25.18 -1.90 12.64
C LEU A 426 -26.72 -1.89 12.57
N SER A 427 -27.36 -0.74 12.75
CA SER A 427 -28.82 -0.60 12.69
C SER A 427 -29.35 -0.08 11.36
N ASN A 428 -28.46 0.39 10.47
CA ASN A 428 -28.78 0.70 9.08
C ASN A 428 -28.77 -0.57 8.25
#